data_AF-A0A7J8SYB1-F1
#
_entry.id   AF-A0A7J8SYB1-F1
#
_cell.length_a   1.000
_cell.length_b   1.000
_cell.length_c   1.000
_cell.angle_alpha   90.00
_cell.angle_beta   90.00
_cell.angle_gamma   90.00
#
_symmetry.space_group_name_H-M   'P 1'
#
loop_
_entity.id
_entity.type
_entity.pdbx_description
1 polymer ?
#
loop_
_entity_poly.entity_id
_entity_poly.type
_entity_poly.pdbx_seq_one_letter_code
_entity_poly.pdbx_strand_id
1 'polypeptide(L)' 'MECQLEIKSSADKFFDAYKTKAQLMPKMANQVVRDVKLVEGSGWDSEGSVRQWYFVSG' A
#
# COMPACT_ATOMS: atom_id res chain seq x y z
N MET A 1 8.56 13.66 -10.54
CA MET A 1 9.89 13.05 -10.28
C MET A 1 9.67 11.55 -10.38
N GLU A 2 10.37 10.88 -11.30
CA GLU A 2 10.25 9.44 -11.50
C GLU A 2 11.48 8.77 -10.88
N CYS A 3 11.28 7.69 -10.14
CA CYS A 3 12.34 6.90 -9.54
C CYS A 3 12.16 5.44 -9.94
N GLN A 4 13.28 4.76 -10.21
CA GLN A 4 13.32 3.31 -10.39
C GLN A 4 14.07 2.72 -9.21
N LEU A 5 13.52 1.66 -8.63
CA LEU A 5 14.08 0.97 -7.48
C LEU A 5 14.10 -0.52 -7.78
N GLU A 6 15.20 -1.18 -7.42
CA GLU A 6 15.31 -2.64 -7.53
C GLU A 6 14.54 -3.30 -6.38
N ILE A 7 13.69 -4.27 -6.71
CA ILE A 7 13.06 -5.15 -5.73
C ILE A 7 13.60 -6.57 -5.90
N LYS A 8 13.96 -7.21 -4.78
CA LYS A 8 14.47 -8.60 -4.78
C LYS A 8 13.35 -9.65 -4.80
N SER A 9 12.11 -9.23 -4.52
CA SER A 9 10.92 -10.07 -4.54
C SER A 9 10.31 -10.16 -5.94
N SER A 10 9.49 -11.19 -6.18
CA SER A 10 8.67 -11.29 -7.40
C SER A 10 7.82 -10.03 -7.60
N ALA A 11 7.86 -9.49 -8.83
CA ALA A 11 7.10 -8.32 -9.23
C ALA A 11 5.58 -8.54 -9.05
N ASP A 12 5.06 -9.70 -9.46
CA ASP A 12 3.63 -10.03 -9.32
C ASP A 12 3.18 -10.02 -7.87
N LYS A 13 4.00 -10.60 -6.97
CA LYS A 13 3.68 -10.62 -5.54
C LYS A 13 3.73 -9.23 -4.91
N PHE A 14 4.70 -8.40 -5.31
CA PHE A 14 4.81 -7.04 -4.85
C PHE A 14 3.61 -6.19 -5.31
N PHE A 15 3.26 -6.29 -6.59
CA PHE A 15 2.14 -5.58 -7.17
C PHE A 15 0.80 -6.03 -6.56
N ASP A 16 0.57 -7.33 -6.41
CA ASP A 16 -0.63 -7.85 -5.76
C ASP A 16 -0.76 -7.33 -4.32
N ALA A 17 0.32 -7.38 -3.53
CA ALA A 17 0.30 -6.89 -2.16
C ALA A 17 -0.06 -5.40 -2.10
N TYR A 18 0.51 -4.59 -2.99
CA TYR A 18 0.19 -3.17 -3.06
C TYR A 18 -1.26 -2.91 -3.49
N LYS A 19 -1.74 -3.63 -4.51
CA LYS A 19 -3.09 -3.46 -5.05
C LYS A 19 -4.16 -3.90 -4.07
N THR A 20 -4.05 -5.11 -3.51
CA THR A 20 -5.15 -5.82 -2.82
C THR A 20 -5.01 -5.87 -1.30
N LYS A 21 -3.81 -5.61 -0.76
CA LYS A 21 -3.47 -5.80 0.67
C LYS A 21 -2.93 -4.54 1.34
N ALA A 22 -3.40 -3.36 0.92
CA ALA A 22 -2.92 -2.08 1.47
C ALA A 22 -3.08 -1.95 2.99
N GLN A 23 -4.10 -2.57 3.60
CA GLN A 23 -4.30 -2.67 5.04
C GLN A 23 -3.17 -3.41 5.79
N LEU A 24 -2.35 -4.20 5.10
CA LEU A 24 -1.21 -4.89 5.68
C LEU A 24 0.08 -4.05 5.64
N MET A 25 0.08 -2.92 4.93
CA MET A 25 1.26 -2.05 4.81
C MET A 25 1.81 -1.55 6.14
N PRO A 26 0.99 -1.22 7.16
CA PRO A 26 1.52 -0.88 8.47
C PRO A 26 2.32 -2.00 9.14
N LYS A 27 2.11 -3.26 8.74
CA LYS A 27 2.92 -4.41 9.21
C LYS A 27 4.16 -4.64 8.35
N MET A 28 4.08 -4.39 7.05
CA MET A 28 5.17 -4.64 6.10
C MET A 28 6.18 -3.49 6.00
N ALA A 29 5.74 -2.26 6.25
CA ALA A 29 6.52 -1.04 6.12
C ALA A 29 6.27 -0.08 7.30
N ASN A 30 6.28 -0.61 8.53
CA ASN A 30 5.98 0.14 9.76
C ASN A 30 6.88 1.36 10.01
N GLN A 31 8.05 1.39 9.37
CA GLN A 31 9.01 2.49 9.41
C GLN A 31 8.59 3.69 8.56
N VAL A 32 7.61 3.52 7.65
CA VAL A 32 7.11 4.57 6.76
C VAL A 32 5.60 4.77 6.95
N VAL A 33 4.85 3.67 7.05
CA VAL A 33 3.39 3.64 7.09
C VAL A 33 2.92 3.28 8.50
N ARG A 34 2.13 4.16 9.10
CA ARG A 34 1.52 3.97 10.43
C ARG A 34 0.17 3.26 10.35
N ASP A 35 -0.67 3.63 9.38
CA ASP A 35 -2.02 3.07 9.22
C ASP A 35 -2.54 3.25 7.79
N VAL A 36 -3.49 2.42 7.38
CA VAL A 36 -4.20 2.55 6.11
C VAL A 36 -5.67 2.20 6.30
N LYS A 37 -6.57 3.09 5.88
CA LYS A 37 -8.02 2.91 5.98
C LYS A 37 -8.70 2.97 4.62
N LEU A 38 -9.64 2.07 4.38
CA LEU A 38 -10.55 2.16 3.23
C LEU A 38 -11.68 3.11 3.62
N VAL A 39 -11.80 4.23 2.90
CA VAL A 39 -12.80 5.28 3.16
C VAL A 39 -14.01 5.07 2.27
N GLU A 40 -13.77 4.69 1.00
CA GLU A 40 -14.81 4.44 0.01
C GLU A 40 -14.45 3.23 -0.86
N GLY A 41 -15.46 2.51 -1.33
CA GLY A 41 -15.31 1.32 -2.17
C GLY A 41 -15.78 0.02 -1.49
N SER A 42 -16.12 -0.97 -2.29
CA SER A 42 -16.59 -2.28 -1.82
C SER A 42 -15.47 -3.18 -1.31
N GLY A 43 -14.21 -2.89 -1.69
CA GLY A 43 -13.06 -3.71 -1.34
C GLY A 43 -11.73 -3.01 -1.62
N TRP A 44 -10.67 -3.59 -1.09
CA TRP A 44 -9.30 -3.07 -1.19
C TRP A 44 -8.71 -3.16 -2.58
N ASP A 45 -9.35 -3.79 -3.55
CA ASP A 45 -8.90 -3.97 -4.93
C ASP A 45 -9.87 -3.39 -5.96
N SER A 46 -10.95 -2.76 -5.48
CA SER A 46 -12.00 -2.17 -6.30
C SER A 46 -11.53 -0.87 -6.95
N GLU A 47 -11.76 -0.74 -8.26
CA GLU A 47 -11.57 0.51 -8.98
C GLU A 47 -12.49 1.60 -8.42
N GLY A 48 -11.95 2.81 -8.26
CA GLY A 48 -12.65 3.92 -7.60
C GLY A 48 -12.60 3.90 -6.07
N SER A 49 -11.94 2.91 -5.44
CA SER A 49 -11.74 2.92 -3.99
C SER A 49 -10.86 4.07 -3.51
N VAL A 50 -11.23 4.68 -2.38
CA VAL A 50 -10.48 5.76 -1.73
C VAL A 50 -9.81 5.20 -0.47
N ARG A 51 -8.47 5.31 -0.40
CA ARG A 51 -7.66 4.84 0.72
C ARG A 51 -6.96 6.00 1.41
N GLN A 52 -7.14 6.14 2.71
CA GLN A 52 -6.45 7.13 3.53
C GLN A 52 -5.20 6.50 4.15
N TRP A 53 -4.03 7.06 3.82
CA TRP A 53 -2.74 6.60 4.31
C TRP A 53 -2.22 7.53 5.40
N TYR A 54 -1.78 6.94 6.51
CA TYR A 54 -1.14 7.65 7.61
C TYR A 54 0.34 7.27 7.61
N PHE A 55 1.21 8.26 7.39
CA PHE A 55 2.65 8.06 7.39
C PHE A 55 3.26 8.45 8.73
N VAL A 56 4.43 7.89 9.04
CA VAL A 56 5.23 8.31 10.21
C VAL A 56 5.79 9.71 9.93
N SER A 57 5.58 10.65 10.85
CA SER A 57 6.26 11.95 10.80
C SER A 57 7.71 11.78 11.29
N GLY A 58 8.66 12.28 10.51
CA GLY A 58 10.08 12.33 10.90
C GLY A 58 10.37 13.30 12.04
#